data_AF-A0A965Z6A1-F1
#
_entry.id   AF-A0A965Z6A1-F1
#
_cell.length_a   1.000
_cell.length_b   1.000
_cell.length_c   1.000
_cell.angle_alpha   90.00
_cell.angle_beta   90.00
_cell.angle_gamma   90.00
#
_symmetry.space_group_name_H-M   'P 1'
#
loop_
_entity.id
_entity.type
_entity.pdbx_description
1 polymer ?
#
loop_
_entity_poly.entity_id
_entity_poly.type
_entity_poly.pdbx_seq_one_letter_code
_entity_poly.pdbx_strand_id
1 'polypeptide(L)'
;IVLTARVLGVQLGVARAVGAVAFSVVIGLLMHLIFLKEERAKAANPQEVFLGDEEKGDRPLWQVALYFLSMVGILVFANWAKPQETAGVWFAIFKAKWILTALFAVGMGGCLWRFFKVKPSYILLAALPAIVLDFALPGYPVAAFAAGAAGLAALTFFGGAELKDWRDQSWGFAKQILPLLFMGVLAAGFFLGSPDSADAGIIPNRWIQALVGDSPDTLLAILGRSDGAAPAWLAFLWPLWTNLFASVTGALMYFATLTEVPILRGLLDSGMGQGPALALLLAGPALSLPNMLVINSILGPKKTLTFIGLVVVMATVSGMGFGWVAS
;
A
#
# COMPACT_ATOMS: atom_id res chain seq x y z
N ILE A 1 4.26 0.00 8.82
CA ILE A 1 5.29 -0.62 9.69
C ILE A 1 5.73 0.33 10.81
N VAL A 2 6.44 1.44 10.55
CA VAL A 2 6.92 2.33 11.63
C VAL A 2 5.77 2.96 12.42
N LEU A 3 4.77 3.52 11.73
CA LEU A 3 3.58 4.09 12.39
C LEU A 3 2.80 3.01 13.16
N THR A 4 2.67 1.80 12.57
CA THR A 4 2.09 0.63 13.22
C THR A 4 2.83 0.30 14.52
N ALA A 5 4.16 0.23 14.50
CA ALA A 5 4.96 -0.04 15.69
C ALA A 5 4.79 1.02 16.79
N ARG A 6 4.67 2.29 16.39
CA ARG A 6 4.50 3.42 17.32
C ARG A 6 3.11 3.49 17.93
N VAL A 7 2.06 3.15 17.18
CA VAL A 7 0.67 3.37 17.60
C VAL A 7 -0.01 2.09 18.10
N LEU A 8 0.23 0.96 17.43
CA LEU A 8 -0.40 -0.33 17.74
C LEU A 8 0.52 -1.28 18.51
N GLY A 9 1.77 -0.86 18.77
CA GLY A 9 2.76 -1.64 19.50
C GLY A 9 3.80 -2.29 18.61
N VAL A 10 5.00 -2.46 19.19
CA VAL A 10 6.19 -2.95 18.48
C VAL A 10 5.98 -4.36 17.92
N GLN A 11 5.26 -5.22 18.64
CA GLN A 11 4.97 -6.60 18.23
C GLN A 11 4.22 -6.65 16.89
N LEU A 12 3.11 -5.92 16.75
CA LEU A 12 2.37 -5.80 15.49
C LEU A 12 3.21 -5.16 14.39
N GLY A 13 4.01 -4.15 14.73
CA GLY A 13 4.91 -3.49 13.79
C GLY A 13 5.96 -4.45 13.19
N VAL A 14 6.60 -5.26 14.03
CA VAL A 14 7.59 -6.27 13.63
C VAL A 14 6.92 -7.40 12.85
N ALA A 15 5.80 -7.93 13.34
CA ALA A 15 5.04 -8.97 12.65
C ALA A 15 4.62 -8.54 11.24
N ARG A 16 4.19 -7.28 11.09
CA ARG A 16 3.88 -6.69 9.77
C ARG A 16 5.11 -6.61 8.87
N ALA A 17 6.28 -6.23 9.40
CA ALA A 17 7.51 -6.14 8.63
C ALA A 17 7.98 -7.51 8.14
N VAL A 18 8.04 -8.49 9.05
CA VAL A 18 8.43 -9.86 8.74
C VAL A 18 7.43 -10.50 7.76
N GLY A 19 6.13 -10.34 8.01
CA GLY A 19 5.08 -10.84 7.13
C GLY A 19 5.17 -10.28 5.71
N ALA A 20 5.37 -8.96 5.56
CA ALA A 20 5.50 -8.34 4.23
C ALA A 20 6.71 -8.87 3.44
N VAL A 21 7.86 -9.09 4.09
CA VAL A 21 9.06 -9.66 3.45
C VAL A 21 8.83 -11.14 3.11
N ALA A 22 8.24 -11.91 4.02
CA ALA A 22 7.93 -13.30 3.77
C ALA A 22 6.94 -13.44 2.59
N PHE A 23 5.94 -12.56 2.49
CA PHE A 23 4.93 -12.60 1.43
C PHE A 23 5.54 -12.35 0.06
N SER A 24 6.41 -11.35 -0.08
CA SER A 24 7.02 -11.04 -1.37
C SER A 24 7.84 -12.21 -1.89
N VAL A 25 8.58 -12.91 -1.01
CA VAL A 25 9.38 -14.09 -1.38
C VAL A 25 8.49 -15.30 -1.66
N VAL A 26 7.60 -15.66 -0.73
CA VAL A 26 6.80 -16.88 -0.83
C VAL A 26 5.79 -16.80 -1.97
N ILE A 27 5.05 -15.69 -2.08
CA ILE A 27 4.03 -15.52 -3.13
C ILE A 27 4.71 -15.44 -4.49
N GLY A 28 5.84 -14.73 -4.60
CA GLY A 28 6.62 -14.67 -5.84
C GLY A 28 7.09 -16.05 -6.29
N LEU A 29 7.63 -16.85 -5.37
CA LEU A 29 8.08 -18.21 -5.66
C LEU A 29 6.92 -19.15 -6.00
N LEU A 30 5.81 -19.10 -5.28
CA LEU A 30 4.63 -19.91 -5.57
C LEU A 30 4.02 -19.56 -6.93
N MET A 31 3.89 -18.27 -7.25
CA MET A 31 3.41 -17.83 -8.56
C MET A 31 4.31 -18.35 -9.69
N HIS A 32 5.64 -18.25 -9.51
CA HIS A 32 6.59 -18.79 -10.47
C HIS A 32 6.46 -20.31 -10.64
N LEU A 33 6.35 -21.07 -9.54
CA LEU A 33 6.23 -22.53 -9.59
C LEU A 33 4.90 -22.99 -10.22
N ILE A 34 3.78 -22.35 -9.88
CA ILE A 34 2.45 -22.71 -10.39
C ILE A 34 2.37 -22.46 -11.91
N PHE A 35 2.97 -21.37 -12.39
CA PHE A 35 2.88 -20.94 -13.79
C PHE A 35 4.14 -21.19 -14.62
N LEU A 36 5.12 -21.91 -14.07
CA LEU A 36 6.41 -22.19 -14.72
C LEU A 36 6.25 -22.75 -16.14
N LYS A 37 5.31 -23.67 -16.34
CA LYS A 37 5.06 -24.30 -17.65
C LYS A 37 4.44 -23.33 -18.66
N GLU A 38 3.49 -22.51 -18.22
CA GLU A 38 2.87 -21.48 -19.07
C GLU A 38 3.87 -20.38 -19.43
N GLU A 39 4.73 -19.99 -18.50
CA GLU A 39 5.78 -18.99 -18.74
C GLU A 39 6.87 -19.51 -19.68
N ARG A 40 7.29 -20.79 -19.53
CA ARG A 40 8.20 -21.43 -20.47
C ARG A 40 7.59 -21.62 -21.86
N ALA A 41 6.29 -21.95 -21.94
CA ALA A 41 5.59 -22.08 -23.21
C ALA A 41 5.44 -20.73 -23.92
N LYS A 42 5.09 -19.66 -23.18
CA LYS A 42 5.10 -18.30 -23.71
C LYS A 42 6.48 -17.90 -24.19
N ALA A 43 7.53 -18.09 -23.39
CA ALA A 43 8.92 -17.78 -23.78
C ALA A 43 9.41 -18.58 -25.00
N ALA A 44 8.86 -19.77 -25.25
CA ALA A 44 9.18 -20.59 -26.41
C ALA A 44 8.41 -20.19 -27.68
N ASN A 45 7.41 -19.31 -27.59
CA ASN A 45 6.58 -18.86 -28.70
C ASN A 45 6.83 -17.36 -28.97
N PRO A 46 7.75 -17.00 -29.89
CA PRO A 46 8.12 -15.61 -30.14
C PRO A 46 6.89 -14.73 -30.42
N GLN A 47 5.91 -15.17 -31.20
CA GLN A 47 4.72 -14.35 -31.51
C GLN A 47 3.82 -14.02 -30.30
N GLU A 48 3.82 -14.83 -29.23
CA GLU A 48 3.04 -14.54 -28.01
C GLU A 48 3.85 -13.73 -26.98
N VAL A 49 5.19 -13.83 -27.00
CA VAL A 49 6.07 -12.90 -26.26
C VAL A 49 5.94 -11.49 -26.83
N PHE A 50 5.75 -11.36 -28.14
CA PHE A 50 5.72 -10.07 -28.85
C PHE A 50 4.39 -9.31 -28.71
N LEU A 51 3.32 -9.91 -28.20
CA LEU A 51 2.04 -9.22 -27.99
C LEU A 51 1.99 -8.35 -26.71
N GLY A 52 3.05 -8.36 -25.89
CA GLY A 52 3.13 -7.59 -24.64
C GLY A 52 4.15 -6.45 -24.60
N ASP A 53 5.11 -6.39 -25.53
CA ASP A 53 6.31 -5.55 -25.41
C ASP A 53 6.72 -4.81 -26.71
N GLU A 54 5.82 -4.62 -27.67
CA GLU A 54 6.13 -3.79 -28.85
C GLU A 54 5.89 -2.29 -28.56
N GLU A 55 6.87 -1.65 -27.89
CA GLU A 55 7.42 -0.32 -28.28
C GLU A 55 8.37 0.34 -27.26
N LYS A 56 8.62 -0.24 -26.07
CA LYS A 56 9.56 0.37 -25.10
C LYS A 56 10.96 -0.21 -25.26
N GLY A 57 11.67 0.31 -26.26
CA GLY A 57 13.01 -0.16 -26.63
C GLY A 57 13.94 -0.46 -25.44
N ASP A 58 14.68 -1.55 -25.54
CA ASP A 58 15.62 -2.09 -24.54
C ASP A 58 16.48 -0.99 -23.90
N ARG A 59 15.99 -0.42 -22.81
CA ARG A 59 16.79 0.49 -21.99
C ARG A 59 17.75 -0.36 -21.16
N PRO A 60 19.05 -0.05 -21.14
CA PRO A 60 19.98 -0.80 -20.33
C PRO A 60 19.59 -0.67 -18.85
N LEU A 61 19.74 -1.76 -18.10
CA LEU A 61 19.29 -1.89 -16.70
C LEU A 61 19.74 -0.75 -15.79
N TRP A 62 20.92 -0.16 -16.03
CA TRP A 62 21.43 0.96 -15.25
C TRP A 62 20.60 2.25 -15.42
N GLN A 63 19.99 2.49 -16.60
CA GLN A 63 19.11 3.64 -16.83
C GLN A 63 17.82 3.48 -16.03
N VAL A 64 17.25 2.26 -16.08
CA VAL A 64 16.07 1.89 -15.32
C VAL A 64 16.36 2.03 -13.82
N ALA A 65 17.48 1.46 -13.35
CA ALA A 65 17.91 1.56 -11.97
C ALA A 65 18.09 3.02 -11.51
N LEU A 66 18.73 3.89 -12.32
CA LEU A 66 18.92 5.29 -11.97
C LEU A 66 17.61 6.08 -11.92
N TYR A 67 16.70 5.83 -12.87
CA TYR A 67 15.37 6.44 -12.88
C TYR A 67 14.55 6.02 -11.66
N PHE A 68 14.47 4.72 -11.38
CA PHE A 68 13.79 4.19 -10.20
C PHE A 68 14.43 4.69 -8.89
N LEU A 69 15.76 4.72 -8.80
CA LEU A 69 16.46 5.25 -7.64
C LEU A 69 16.12 6.72 -7.40
N SER A 70 16.00 7.51 -8.48
CA SER A 70 15.62 8.92 -8.39
C SER A 70 14.19 9.07 -7.86
N MET A 71 13.23 8.31 -8.40
CA MET A 71 11.84 8.33 -7.92
C MET A 71 11.70 7.87 -6.47
N VAL A 72 12.32 6.75 -6.11
CA VAL A 72 12.30 6.20 -4.75
C VAL A 72 12.98 7.17 -3.79
N GLY A 73 14.12 7.75 -4.17
CA GLY A 73 14.83 8.75 -3.38
C GLY A 73 13.96 9.97 -3.08
N ILE A 74 13.30 10.55 -4.09
CA ILE A 74 12.34 11.64 -3.91
C ILE A 74 11.27 11.26 -2.88
N LEU A 75 10.62 10.11 -3.06
CA LEU A 75 9.53 9.68 -2.18
C LEU A 75 9.98 9.42 -0.75
N VAL A 76 11.12 8.76 -0.56
CA VAL A 76 11.66 8.41 0.76
C VAL A 76 12.06 9.68 1.53
N PHE A 77 12.81 10.60 0.91
CA PHE A 77 13.31 11.77 1.62
C PHE A 77 12.23 12.85 1.79
N ALA A 78 11.34 13.06 0.80
CA ALA A 78 10.24 14.02 0.95
C ALA A 78 9.33 13.64 2.13
N ASN A 79 9.02 12.35 2.28
CA ASN A 79 8.16 11.83 3.36
C ASN A 79 8.90 11.49 4.65
N TRP A 80 10.19 11.82 4.78
CA TRP A 80 10.94 11.52 6.01
C TRP A 80 10.34 12.26 7.22
N ALA A 81 9.91 11.48 8.21
CA ALA A 81 9.21 11.97 9.40
C ALA A 81 10.18 12.56 10.42
N LYS A 82 9.70 13.55 11.20
CA LYS A 82 10.48 14.13 12.30
C LYS A 82 10.74 13.07 13.38
N PRO A 83 11.99 12.78 13.76
CA PRO A 83 12.29 11.88 14.86
C PRO A 83 11.92 12.52 16.21
N GLN A 84 11.70 11.67 17.22
CA GLN A 84 11.41 12.13 18.59
C GLN A 84 12.65 12.74 19.25
N GLU A 85 13.82 12.18 18.94
CA GLU A 85 15.11 12.71 19.38
C GLU A 85 15.62 13.81 18.43
N THR A 86 16.17 14.86 19.01
CA THR A 86 16.72 16.03 18.29
C THR A 86 18.22 15.90 17.99
N ALA A 87 18.78 14.70 18.15
CA ALA A 87 20.19 14.39 17.89
C ALA A 87 20.33 13.06 17.12
N GLY A 88 21.52 12.83 16.55
CA GLY A 88 21.86 11.59 15.85
C GLY A 88 21.56 11.57 14.34
N VAL A 89 21.86 10.42 13.73
CA VAL A 89 21.82 10.22 12.26
C VAL A 89 20.41 10.46 11.69
N TRP A 90 19.37 10.00 12.37
CA TRP A 90 17.98 10.17 11.92
C TRP A 90 17.53 11.64 11.89
N PHE A 91 17.98 12.44 12.85
CA PHE A 91 17.71 13.88 12.89
C PHE A 91 18.53 14.64 11.84
N ALA A 92 19.76 14.23 11.59
CA ALA A 92 20.58 14.78 10.50
C ALA A 92 19.93 14.56 9.12
N ILE A 93 19.44 13.34 8.86
CA ILE A 93 18.69 13.03 7.62
C ILE A 93 17.43 13.89 7.53
N PHE A 94 16.67 14.01 8.63
CA PHE A 94 15.49 14.87 8.64
C PHE A 94 15.80 16.34 8.32
N LYS A 95 16.90 16.89 8.84
CA LYS A 95 17.35 18.25 8.50
C LYS A 95 17.76 18.38 7.03
N ALA A 96 18.43 17.36 6.47
CA ALA A 96 18.92 17.37 5.10
C ALA A 96 17.87 16.94 4.05
N LYS A 97 16.67 16.49 4.48
CA LYS A 97 15.73 15.76 3.61
C LYS A 97 15.32 16.53 2.36
N TRP A 98 15.16 17.85 2.45
CA TRP A 98 14.78 18.68 1.29
C TRP A 98 15.91 18.85 0.29
N ILE A 99 17.15 18.96 0.77
CA ILE A 99 18.36 18.99 -0.08
C ILE A 99 18.52 17.64 -0.79
N LEU A 100 18.33 16.54 -0.06
CA LEU A 100 18.36 15.19 -0.65
C LEU A 100 17.25 15.01 -1.68
N THR A 101 16.04 15.48 -1.40
CA THR A 101 14.91 15.44 -2.34
C THR A 101 15.21 16.25 -3.60
N ALA A 102 15.78 17.44 -3.46
CA ALA A 102 16.20 18.29 -4.58
C ALA A 102 17.29 17.62 -5.44
N LEU A 103 18.26 16.96 -4.81
CA LEU A 103 19.29 16.18 -5.51
C LEU A 103 18.68 15.08 -6.39
N PHE A 104 17.75 14.28 -5.84
CA PHE A 104 17.07 13.25 -6.62
C PHE A 104 16.11 13.83 -7.67
N ALA A 105 15.50 15.00 -7.43
CA ALA A 105 14.69 15.70 -8.41
C ALA A 105 15.53 16.18 -9.61
N VAL A 106 16.74 16.68 -9.37
CA VAL A 106 17.72 17.00 -10.43
C VAL A 106 18.13 15.73 -11.19
N GLY A 107 18.39 14.63 -10.47
CA GLY A 107 18.65 13.33 -11.09
C GLY A 107 17.51 12.85 -11.98
N MET A 108 16.26 13.00 -11.53
CA MET A 108 15.06 12.71 -12.30
C MET A 108 14.96 13.61 -13.55
N GLY A 109 15.24 14.91 -13.43
CA GLY A 109 15.34 15.83 -14.56
C GLY A 109 16.38 15.37 -15.60
N GLY A 110 17.56 14.92 -15.14
CA GLY A 110 18.58 14.32 -16.00
C GLY A 110 18.09 13.06 -16.72
N CYS A 111 17.34 12.19 -16.04
CA CYS A 111 16.71 11.02 -16.64
C CYS A 111 15.68 11.41 -17.71
N LEU A 112 14.82 12.40 -17.43
CA LEU A 112 13.83 12.90 -18.38
C LEU A 112 14.48 13.46 -19.65
N TRP A 113 15.58 14.20 -19.49
CA TRP A 113 16.35 14.72 -20.61
C TRP A 113 17.02 13.61 -21.42
N ARG A 114 17.75 12.71 -20.76
CA ARG A 114 18.65 11.76 -21.44
C ARG A 114 17.97 10.47 -21.89
N PHE A 115 16.98 9.99 -21.14
CA PHE A 115 16.32 8.70 -21.37
C PHE A 115 14.99 8.89 -22.10
N PHE A 116 14.18 9.86 -21.67
CA PHE A 116 12.87 10.15 -22.26
C PHE A 116 12.92 11.25 -23.35
N LYS A 117 14.12 11.76 -23.67
CA LYS A 117 14.37 12.76 -24.73
C LYS A 117 13.53 14.04 -24.58
N VAL A 118 13.16 14.41 -23.35
CA VAL A 118 12.44 15.66 -23.08
C VAL A 118 13.40 16.83 -23.30
N LYS A 119 12.93 17.88 -23.97
CA LYS A 119 13.73 19.09 -24.17
C LYS A 119 14.06 19.73 -22.81
N PRO A 120 15.31 20.12 -22.54
CA PRO A 120 15.71 20.77 -21.28
C PRO A 120 14.88 22.01 -20.93
N SER A 121 14.42 22.75 -21.94
CA SER A 121 13.56 23.93 -21.75
C SER A 121 12.25 23.60 -21.05
N TYR A 122 11.61 22.47 -21.37
CA TYR A 122 10.38 22.05 -20.71
C TYR A 122 10.64 21.58 -19.28
N ILE A 123 11.77 20.92 -19.03
CA ILE A 123 12.18 20.50 -17.68
C ILE A 123 12.43 21.73 -16.81
N LEU A 124 13.14 22.73 -17.33
CA LEU A 124 13.38 24.00 -16.63
C LEU A 124 12.08 24.76 -16.37
N LEU A 125 11.17 24.82 -17.35
CA LEU A 125 9.85 25.42 -17.19
C LEU A 125 9.04 24.72 -16.07
N ALA A 126 9.08 23.39 -16.03
CA ALA A 126 8.41 22.60 -14.99
C ALA A 126 9.03 22.78 -13.60
N ALA A 127 10.35 22.97 -13.52
CA ALA A 127 11.06 23.18 -12.26
C ALA A 127 10.97 24.62 -11.73
N LEU A 128 10.73 25.61 -12.61
CA LEU A 128 10.76 27.03 -12.27
C LEU A 128 9.79 27.41 -11.13
N PRO A 129 8.51 26.98 -11.12
CA PRO A 129 7.61 27.25 -10.00
C PRO A 129 8.12 26.70 -8.66
N ALA A 130 8.75 25.51 -8.66
CA ALA A 130 9.32 24.91 -7.46
C ALA A 130 10.49 25.74 -6.93
N ILE A 131 11.40 26.16 -7.82
CA ILE A 131 12.57 26.98 -7.48
C ILE A 131 12.12 28.33 -6.93
N VAL A 132 11.16 28.99 -7.60
CA VAL A 132 10.63 30.28 -7.15
C VAL A 132 10.01 30.17 -5.76
N LEU A 133 9.22 29.12 -5.50
CA LEU A 133 8.59 28.93 -4.19
C LEU A 133 9.58 28.56 -3.09
N ASP A 134 10.66 27.84 -3.42
CA ASP A 134 11.72 27.53 -2.44
C ASP A 134 12.41 28.81 -1.95
N PHE A 135 12.72 29.74 -2.86
CA PHE A 135 13.30 31.05 -2.50
C PHE A 135 12.30 32.01 -1.87
N ALA A 136 11.04 32.03 -2.35
CA ALA A 136 10.01 32.94 -1.85
C ALA A 136 9.47 32.53 -0.47
N LEU A 137 9.41 31.22 -0.19
CA LEU A 137 8.84 30.64 1.03
C LEU A 137 9.77 29.59 1.65
N PRO A 138 10.98 29.96 2.13
CA PRO A 138 11.95 29.01 2.67
C PRO A 138 11.44 28.26 3.93
N GLY A 139 10.43 28.80 4.61
CA GLY A 139 9.76 28.13 5.73
C GLY A 139 8.75 27.04 5.33
N TYR A 140 8.35 26.98 4.05
CA TYR A 140 7.32 26.07 3.53
C TYR A 140 7.81 25.25 2.33
N PRO A 141 8.85 24.40 2.50
CA PRO A 141 9.42 23.60 1.41
C PRO A 141 8.43 22.61 0.76
N VAL A 142 7.34 22.29 1.45
CA VAL A 142 6.23 21.48 0.89
C VAL A 142 5.57 22.19 -0.30
N ALA A 143 5.52 23.53 -0.31
CA ALA A 143 4.97 24.30 -1.42
C ALA A 143 5.84 24.15 -2.68
N ALA A 144 7.16 24.24 -2.52
CA ALA A 144 8.12 24.01 -3.61
C ALA A 144 8.00 22.57 -4.16
N PHE A 145 7.91 21.57 -3.27
CA PHE A 145 7.70 20.17 -3.66
C PHE A 145 6.38 19.97 -4.44
N ALA A 146 5.28 20.53 -3.95
CA ALA A 146 3.97 20.43 -4.60
C ALA A 146 3.98 21.08 -5.99
N ALA A 147 4.61 22.25 -6.12
CA ALA A 147 4.77 22.91 -7.42
C ALA A 147 5.67 22.12 -8.38
N GLY A 148 6.72 21.49 -7.88
CA GLY A 148 7.58 20.61 -8.69
C GLY A 148 6.84 19.36 -9.18
N ALA A 149 6.03 18.75 -8.32
CA ALA A 149 5.17 17.63 -8.69
C ALA A 149 4.12 18.03 -9.74
N ALA A 150 3.48 19.20 -9.56
CA ALA A 150 2.54 19.75 -10.54
C ALA A 150 3.22 20.08 -11.88
N GLY A 151 4.42 20.65 -11.84
CA GLY A 151 5.24 20.92 -13.03
C GLY A 151 5.60 19.64 -13.79
N LEU A 152 6.01 18.60 -13.07
CA LEU A 152 6.27 17.28 -13.64
C LEU A 152 5.01 16.67 -14.27
N ALA A 153 3.85 16.78 -13.61
CA ALA A 153 2.59 16.32 -14.16
C ALA A 153 2.23 17.09 -15.44
N ALA A 154 2.42 18.42 -15.47
CA ALA A 154 2.19 19.25 -16.65
C ALA A 154 3.16 18.91 -17.79
N LEU A 155 4.43 18.61 -17.49
CA LEU A 155 5.44 18.19 -18.47
C LEU A 155 4.97 16.99 -19.31
N THR A 156 4.20 16.08 -18.72
CA THR A 156 3.72 14.88 -19.42
C THR A 156 2.81 15.19 -20.62
N PHE A 157 2.17 16.36 -20.64
CA PHE A 157 1.34 16.80 -21.78
C PHE A 157 2.15 17.25 -22.99
N PHE A 158 3.43 17.60 -22.78
CA PHE A 158 4.34 18.08 -23.83
C PHE A 158 5.40 17.03 -24.22
N GLY A 159 5.31 15.84 -23.63
CA GLY A 159 6.22 14.73 -23.86
C GLY A 159 5.87 13.87 -25.08
N GLY A 160 6.77 12.94 -25.43
CA GLY A 160 6.52 11.92 -26.45
C GLY A 160 5.51 10.86 -26.01
N ALA A 161 5.30 9.84 -26.86
CA ALA A 161 4.32 8.77 -26.64
C ALA A 161 4.45 8.11 -25.26
N GLU A 162 5.67 7.88 -24.78
CA GLU A 162 5.92 7.25 -23.48
C GLU A 162 5.48 8.11 -22.27
N LEU A 163 5.63 9.45 -22.35
CA LEU A 163 5.16 10.35 -21.29
C LEU A 163 3.64 10.48 -21.30
N LYS A 164 3.03 10.45 -22.49
CA LYS A 164 1.58 10.34 -22.65
C LYS A 164 1.08 9.04 -21.99
N ASP A 165 1.77 7.94 -22.23
CA ASP A 165 1.43 6.63 -21.65
C ASP A 165 1.55 6.65 -20.12
N TRP A 166 2.64 7.22 -19.58
CA TRP A 166 2.82 7.42 -18.14
C TRP A 166 1.71 8.25 -17.51
N ARG A 167 1.29 9.34 -18.17
CA ARG A 167 0.17 10.19 -17.76
C ARG A 167 -1.15 9.44 -17.79
N ASP A 168 -1.46 8.76 -18.88
CA ASP A 168 -2.74 8.09 -19.09
C ASP A 168 -2.91 6.95 -18.07
N GLN A 169 -1.85 6.20 -17.78
CA GLN A 169 -1.83 5.21 -16.69
C GLN A 169 -2.01 5.86 -15.32
N SER A 170 -1.21 6.88 -14.99
CA SER A 170 -1.27 7.57 -13.69
C SER A 170 -2.65 8.19 -13.45
N TRP A 171 -3.24 8.81 -14.47
CA TRP A 171 -4.58 9.40 -14.41
C TRP A 171 -5.68 8.34 -14.36
N GLY A 172 -5.51 7.22 -15.08
CA GLY A 172 -6.40 6.06 -14.98
C GLY A 172 -6.46 5.51 -13.57
N PHE A 173 -5.32 5.31 -12.92
CA PHE A 173 -5.25 4.89 -11.52
C PHE A 173 -5.87 5.92 -10.58
N ALA A 174 -5.57 7.21 -10.76
CA ALA A 174 -6.14 8.26 -9.92
C ALA A 174 -7.68 8.24 -9.98
N LYS A 175 -8.28 8.07 -11.16
CA LYS A 175 -9.74 7.97 -11.32
C LYS A 175 -10.35 6.73 -10.65
N GLN A 176 -9.61 5.63 -10.57
CA GLN A 176 -10.09 4.42 -9.89
C GLN A 176 -9.96 4.57 -8.37
N ILE A 177 -8.80 5.03 -7.90
CA ILE A 177 -8.45 5.11 -6.49
C ILE A 177 -9.21 6.23 -5.77
N LEU A 178 -9.31 7.42 -6.36
CA LEU A 178 -9.83 8.60 -5.67
C LEU A 178 -11.29 8.44 -5.19
N PRO A 179 -12.24 7.94 -6.02
CA PRO A 179 -13.61 7.71 -5.57
C PRO A 179 -13.69 6.60 -4.51
N LEU A 180 -12.96 5.50 -4.71
CA LEU A 180 -12.93 4.38 -3.78
C LEU A 180 -12.38 4.80 -2.41
N LEU A 181 -11.28 5.56 -2.39
CA LEU A 181 -10.67 6.06 -1.16
C LEU A 181 -11.60 7.08 -0.47
N PHE A 182 -12.20 8.00 -1.22
CA PHE A 182 -13.12 8.99 -0.65
C PHE A 182 -14.33 8.30 -0.01
N MET A 183 -14.97 7.36 -0.72
CA MET A 183 -16.08 6.57 -0.19
C MET A 183 -15.65 5.71 1.00
N GLY A 184 -14.46 5.09 0.94
CA GLY A 184 -13.93 4.26 2.02
C GLY A 184 -13.67 5.06 3.30
N VAL A 185 -13.10 6.28 3.18
CA VAL A 185 -12.85 7.16 4.32
C VAL A 185 -14.16 7.67 4.93
N LEU A 186 -15.13 8.07 4.09
CA LEU A 186 -16.45 8.49 4.59
C LEU A 186 -17.20 7.35 5.27
N ALA A 187 -17.21 6.16 4.65
CA ALA A 187 -17.84 4.98 5.23
C ALA A 187 -17.18 4.58 6.55
N ALA A 188 -15.84 4.56 6.62
CA ALA A 188 -15.12 4.26 7.85
C ALA A 188 -15.46 5.28 8.95
N GLY A 189 -15.46 6.58 8.65
CA GLY A 189 -15.84 7.61 9.63
C GLY A 189 -17.30 7.49 10.09
N PHE A 190 -18.24 7.21 9.17
CA PHE A 190 -19.66 7.06 9.46
C PHE A 190 -19.97 5.80 10.30
N PHE A 191 -19.31 4.68 9.99
CA PHE A 191 -19.57 3.39 10.63
C PHE A 191 -18.75 3.15 11.90
N LEU A 192 -17.48 3.56 11.92
CA LEU A 192 -16.55 3.28 13.03
C LEU A 192 -16.35 4.47 13.97
N GLY A 193 -16.71 5.69 13.54
CA GLY A 193 -16.52 6.91 14.34
C GLY A 193 -15.08 7.42 14.27
N SER A 194 -14.79 8.45 15.08
CA SER A 194 -13.44 9.00 15.20
C SER A 194 -12.67 8.30 16.32
N PRO A 195 -11.37 7.99 16.14
CA PRO A 195 -10.52 7.40 17.19
C PRO A 195 -10.42 8.26 18.47
N ASP A 196 -10.66 9.57 18.37
CA ASP A 196 -10.44 10.54 19.45
C ASP A 196 -11.73 10.98 20.17
N SER A 197 -12.92 10.53 19.74
CA SER A 197 -14.20 10.88 20.37
C SER A 197 -14.94 9.63 20.85
N ALA A 198 -15.55 9.70 22.04
CA ALA A 198 -16.30 8.60 22.65
C ALA A 198 -17.59 8.22 21.90
N ASP A 199 -18.00 9.01 20.91
CA ASP A 199 -19.11 8.69 20.01
C ASP A 199 -18.65 7.61 19.03
N ALA A 200 -18.89 6.35 19.42
CA ALA A 200 -18.76 5.21 18.52
C ALA A 200 -19.63 5.49 17.27
N GLY A 201 -19.10 5.16 16.08
CA GLY A 201 -19.88 5.25 14.85
C GLY A 201 -21.14 4.39 14.90
N ILE A 202 -21.86 4.31 13.78
CA ILE A 202 -23.16 3.60 13.74
C ILE A 202 -23.03 2.11 14.07
N ILE A 203 -21.87 1.47 13.86
CA ILE A 203 -21.67 0.06 14.17
C ILE A 203 -21.38 -0.11 15.66
N PRO A 204 -22.26 -0.80 16.42
CA PRO A 204 -21.97 -1.13 17.81
C PRO A 204 -20.75 -2.05 17.92
N ASN A 205 -19.90 -1.80 18.92
CA ASN A 205 -18.70 -2.61 19.22
C ASN A 205 -18.98 -4.12 19.32
N ARG A 206 -20.19 -4.50 19.76
CA ARG A 206 -20.61 -5.91 19.81
C ARG A 206 -20.57 -6.62 18.46
N TRP A 207 -20.86 -5.92 17.36
CA TRP A 207 -20.78 -6.52 16.02
C TRP A 207 -19.35 -6.73 15.56
N ILE A 208 -18.44 -5.81 15.92
CA ILE A 208 -17.01 -5.96 15.64
C ILE A 208 -16.48 -7.19 16.40
N GLN A 209 -16.77 -7.30 17.69
CA GLN A 209 -16.41 -8.46 18.51
C GLN A 209 -17.01 -9.76 17.97
N ALA A 210 -18.27 -9.74 17.53
CA ALA A 210 -18.94 -10.91 16.98
C ALA A 210 -18.36 -11.38 15.64
N LEU A 211 -17.70 -10.52 14.87
CA LEU A 211 -17.14 -10.89 13.57
C LEU A 211 -15.64 -11.17 13.61
N VAL A 212 -14.89 -10.40 14.40
CA VAL A 212 -13.41 -10.40 14.41
C VAL A 212 -12.81 -10.38 15.82
N GLY A 213 -13.60 -10.61 16.87
CA GLY A 213 -13.10 -10.73 18.25
C GLY A 213 -12.42 -12.08 18.52
N ASP A 214 -11.78 -12.21 19.68
CA ASP A 214 -10.98 -13.39 20.04
C ASP A 214 -11.81 -14.66 20.26
N SER A 215 -13.10 -14.54 20.57
CA SER A 215 -13.99 -15.68 20.79
C SER A 215 -15.35 -15.53 20.09
N PRO A 216 -16.02 -16.66 19.77
CA PRO A 216 -17.36 -16.66 19.20
C PRO A 216 -18.47 -16.26 20.19
N ASP A 217 -18.15 -16.03 21.46
CA ASP A 217 -19.15 -15.87 22.52
C ASP A 217 -20.07 -14.67 22.26
N THR A 218 -19.51 -13.54 21.78
CA THR A 218 -20.32 -12.36 21.45
C THR A 218 -21.26 -12.61 20.28
N LEU A 219 -20.84 -13.40 19.27
CA LEU A 219 -21.73 -13.80 18.18
C LEU A 219 -22.87 -14.69 18.69
N LEU A 220 -22.55 -15.67 19.53
CA LEU A 220 -23.54 -16.55 20.13
C LEU A 220 -24.55 -15.79 21.00
N ALA A 221 -24.08 -14.80 21.76
CA ALA A 221 -24.92 -13.93 22.56
C ALA A 221 -25.91 -13.12 21.70
N ILE A 222 -25.46 -12.58 20.55
CA ILE A 222 -26.35 -11.89 19.59
C ILE A 222 -27.39 -12.85 19.00
N LEU A 223 -27.03 -14.12 18.78
CA LEU A 223 -27.92 -15.16 18.27
C LEU A 223 -28.86 -15.75 19.35
N GLY A 224 -28.90 -15.15 20.55
CA GLY A 224 -29.81 -15.55 21.63
C GLY A 224 -29.30 -16.68 22.53
N ARG A 225 -28.03 -17.10 22.37
CA ARG A 225 -27.37 -18.05 23.28
C ARG A 225 -26.55 -17.26 24.30
N SER A 226 -27.16 -16.93 25.43
CA SER A 226 -26.50 -16.18 26.52
C SER A 226 -25.70 -17.05 27.48
N ASP A 227 -25.99 -18.36 27.54
CA ASP A 227 -25.54 -19.23 28.62
C ASP A 227 -24.63 -20.36 28.11
N GLY A 228 -23.38 -20.35 28.58
CA GLY A 228 -22.37 -21.38 28.35
C GLY A 228 -21.27 -20.99 27.36
N ALA A 229 -20.06 -21.48 27.62
CA ALA A 229 -18.93 -21.33 26.71
C ALA A 229 -19.28 -21.88 25.32
N ALA A 230 -18.75 -21.23 24.28
CA ALA A 230 -18.93 -21.71 22.92
C ALA A 230 -18.54 -23.19 22.76
N PRO A 231 -19.23 -23.93 21.87
CA PRO A 231 -18.84 -25.30 21.55
C PRO A 231 -17.36 -25.36 21.14
N ALA A 232 -16.62 -26.35 21.66
CA ALA A 232 -15.18 -26.46 21.44
C ALA A 232 -14.78 -26.48 19.95
N TRP A 233 -15.60 -27.10 19.10
CA TRP A 233 -15.38 -27.12 17.65
C TRP A 233 -15.48 -25.72 17.02
N LEU A 234 -16.37 -24.87 17.52
CA LEU A 234 -16.56 -23.51 17.03
C LEU A 234 -15.40 -22.63 17.49
N ALA A 235 -15.03 -22.71 18.77
CA ALA A 235 -13.84 -22.03 19.30
C ALA A 235 -12.57 -22.44 18.55
N PHE A 236 -12.43 -23.71 18.17
CA PHE A 236 -11.31 -24.21 17.37
C PHE A 236 -11.27 -23.61 15.95
N LEU A 237 -12.43 -23.47 15.29
CA LEU A 237 -12.53 -22.89 13.95
C LEU A 237 -12.56 -21.35 13.95
N TRP A 238 -12.75 -20.74 15.11
CA TRP A 238 -12.95 -19.30 15.22
C TRP A 238 -11.78 -18.47 14.71
N PRO A 239 -10.50 -18.78 15.05
CA PRO A 239 -9.36 -18.05 14.50
C PRO A 239 -9.30 -18.14 12.97
N LEU A 240 -9.69 -19.26 12.37
CA LEU A 240 -9.73 -19.37 10.91
C LEU A 240 -10.76 -18.40 10.32
N TRP A 241 -11.98 -18.35 10.89
CA TRP A 241 -13.02 -17.42 10.45
C TRP A 241 -12.57 -15.97 10.59
N THR A 242 -12.13 -15.55 11.77
CA THR A 242 -11.84 -14.14 12.04
C THR A 242 -10.66 -13.62 11.20
N ASN A 243 -9.63 -14.43 11.01
CA ASN A 243 -8.48 -14.08 10.17
C ASN A 243 -8.81 -14.13 8.66
N LEU A 244 -9.65 -15.08 8.23
CA LEU A 244 -10.10 -15.16 6.84
C LEU A 244 -11.01 -13.98 6.49
N PHE A 245 -11.95 -13.66 7.37
CA PHE A 245 -12.82 -12.51 7.21
C PHE A 245 -12.02 -11.20 7.16
N ALA A 246 -11.06 -11.03 8.07
CA ALA A 246 -10.21 -9.86 8.10
C ALA A 246 -9.27 -9.75 6.88
N SER A 247 -8.73 -10.85 6.38
CA SER A 247 -7.88 -10.84 5.18
C SER A 247 -8.68 -10.57 3.90
N VAL A 248 -9.87 -11.14 3.74
CA VAL A 248 -10.76 -10.86 2.60
C VAL A 248 -11.24 -9.41 2.64
N THR A 249 -11.68 -8.95 3.80
CA THR A 249 -12.11 -7.55 3.98
C THR A 249 -10.95 -6.60 3.71
N GLY A 250 -9.78 -6.88 4.28
CA GLY A 250 -8.55 -6.11 4.04
C GLY A 250 -8.16 -6.08 2.56
N ALA A 251 -8.22 -7.21 1.86
CA ALA A 251 -7.89 -7.30 0.43
C ALA A 251 -8.81 -6.46 -0.47
N LEU A 252 -10.07 -6.28 -0.07
CA LEU A 252 -11.04 -5.46 -0.81
C LEU A 252 -10.98 -3.98 -0.38
N MET A 253 -10.55 -3.71 0.85
CA MET A 253 -10.40 -2.36 1.38
C MET A 253 -9.14 -1.68 0.84
N TYR A 254 -9.31 -0.50 0.26
CA TYR A 254 -8.18 0.35 -0.11
C TYR A 254 -7.99 1.47 0.93
N PHE A 255 -7.05 1.29 1.85
CA PHE A 255 -6.66 2.31 2.82
C PHE A 255 -5.25 2.84 2.56
N ALA A 256 -5.09 4.15 2.74
CA ALA A 256 -3.75 4.71 2.87
C ALA A 256 -3.12 4.21 4.18
N THR A 257 -1.82 3.91 4.16
CA THR A 257 -1.09 3.43 5.35
C THR A 257 -1.24 4.35 6.58
N LEU A 258 -1.49 5.65 6.35
CA LEU A 258 -1.73 6.64 7.41
C LEU A 258 -3.11 6.52 8.06
N THR A 259 -4.14 6.13 7.30
CA THR A 259 -5.52 5.97 7.80
C THR A 259 -5.78 4.57 8.34
N GLU A 260 -5.06 3.58 7.81
CA GLU A 260 -5.13 2.18 8.23
C GLU A 260 -4.82 2.02 9.73
N VAL A 261 -3.79 2.69 10.23
CA VAL A 261 -3.34 2.55 11.62
C VAL A 261 -4.37 3.06 12.65
N PRO A 262 -4.93 4.29 12.53
CA PRO A 262 -6.00 4.74 13.41
C PRO A 262 -7.28 3.90 13.32
N ILE A 263 -7.66 3.44 12.11
CA ILE A 263 -8.85 2.59 11.94
C ILE A 263 -8.68 1.27 12.69
N LEU A 264 -7.53 0.60 12.51
CA LEU A 264 -7.23 -0.63 13.25
C LEU A 264 -7.17 -0.41 14.75
N ARG A 265 -6.65 0.74 15.20
CA ARG A 265 -6.68 1.08 16.63
C ARG A 265 -8.13 1.12 17.13
N GLY A 266 -9.01 1.83 16.43
CA GLY A 266 -10.44 1.87 16.77
C GLY A 266 -11.08 0.48 16.79
N LEU A 267 -10.77 -0.38 15.81
CA LEU A 267 -11.29 -1.75 15.78
C LEU A 267 -10.78 -2.60 16.96
N LEU A 268 -9.51 -2.49 17.32
CA LEU A 268 -8.92 -3.16 18.48
C LEU A 268 -9.56 -2.65 19.79
N ASP A 269 -9.75 -1.33 19.93
CA ASP A 269 -10.43 -0.72 21.06
C ASP A 269 -11.92 -1.15 21.13
N SER A 270 -12.54 -1.45 19.98
CA SER A 270 -13.86 -2.06 19.89
C SER A 270 -13.89 -3.56 20.16
N GLY A 271 -12.75 -4.24 20.33
CA GLY A 271 -12.63 -5.65 20.69
C GLY A 271 -12.30 -6.61 19.53
N MET A 272 -11.67 -6.12 18.46
CA MET A 272 -11.03 -6.96 17.43
C MET A 272 -9.83 -7.71 18.02
N GLY A 273 -9.64 -8.97 17.62
CA GLY A 273 -8.49 -9.77 18.02
C GLY A 273 -7.19 -9.36 17.33
N GLN A 274 -6.05 -9.63 17.98
CA GLN A 274 -4.72 -9.30 17.47
C GLN A 274 -4.35 -10.05 16.17
N GLY A 275 -4.78 -11.30 16.04
CA GLY A 275 -4.57 -12.09 14.82
C GLY A 275 -5.27 -11.48 13.60
N PRO A 276 -6.61 -11.29 13.65
CA PRO A 276 -7.36 -10.61 12.60
C PRO A 276 -6.80 -9.22 12.26
N ALA A 277 -6.29 -8.48 13.25
CA ALA A 277 -5.66 -7.19 13.02
C ALA A 277 -4.41 -7.29 12.15
N LEU A 278 -3.55 -8.29 12.40
CA LEU A 278 -2.40 -8.54 11.53
C LEU A 278 -2.82 -9.04 10.14
N ALA A 279 -3.81 -9.92 10.05
CA ALA A 279 -4.33 -10.41 8.76
C ALA A 279 -4.81 -9.25 7.87
N LEU A 280 -5.53 -8.29 8.45
CA LEU A 280 -5.98 -7.08 7.76
C LEU A 280 -4.80 -6.20 7.32
N LEU A 281 -3.83 -5.97 8.21
CA LEU A 281 -2.61 -5.16 7.97
C LEU A 281 -1.67 -5.72 6.89
N LEU A 282 -1.75 -7.02 6.63
CA LEU A 282 -0.96 -7.71 5.62
C LEU A 282 -1.70 -7.79 4.28
N ALA A 283 -3.02 -8.06 4.29
CA ALA A 283 -3.82 -8.16 3.08
C ALA A 283 -4.04 -6.80 2.38
N GLY A 284 -4.34 -5.74 3.14
CA GLY A 284 -4.70 -4.43 2.58
C GLY A 284 -3.63 -3.75 1.72
N PRO A 285 -2.33 -3.76 2.09
CA PRO A 285 -1.28 -3.23 1.21
C PRO A 285 -0.96 -4.12 0.01
N ALA A 286 -1.20 -5.42 0.14
CA ALA A 286 -0.86 -6.41 -0.88
C ALA A 286 -1.92 -6.48 -2.00
N LEU A 287 -3.18 -6.18 -1.66
CA LEU A 287 -4.31 -6.27 -2.57
C LEU A 287 -5.18 -5.02 -2.50
N SER A 288 -5.74 -4.65 -3.65
CA SER A 288 -6.81 -3.66 -3.73
C SER A 288 -7.61 -3.89 -5.01
N LEU A 289 -8.88 -3.49 -5.04
CA LEU A 289 -9.72 -3.64 -6.23
C LEU A 289 -9.06 -3.06 -7.50
N PRO A 290 -8.49 -1.83 -7.49
CA PRO A 290 -7.78 -1.29 -8.66
C PRO A 290 -6.57 -2.14 -9.07
N ASN A 291 -5.76 -2.58 -8.10
CA ASN A 291 -4.58 -3.38 -8.41
C ASN A 291 -4.97 -4.76 -8.96
N MET A 292 -6.03 -5.39 -8.43
CA MET A 292 -6.55 -6.66 -8.95
C MET A 292 -7.03 -6.52 -10.41
N LEU A 293 -7.73 -5.42 -10.74
CA LEU A 293 -8.18 -5.18 -12.11
C LEU A 293 -7.01 -5.00 -13.08
N VAL A 294 -5.96 -4.30 -12.66
CA VAL A 294 -4.75 -4.13 -13.50
C VAL A 294 -3.95 -5.41 -13.62
N ILE A 295 -3.80 -6.18 -12.54
CA ILE A 295 -3.16 -7.50 -12.62
C ILE A 295 -3.97 -8.41 -13.56
N ASN A 296 -5.30 -8.36 -13.52
CA ASN A 296 -6.17 -9.10 -14.42
C ASN A 296 -5.99 -8.70 -15.88
N SER A 297 -5.87 -7.41 -16.17
CA SER A 297 -5.66 -6.94 -17.54
C SER A 297 -4.29 -7.33 -18.12
N ILE A 298 -3.29 -7.59 -17.26
CA ILE A 298 -1.91 -7.91 -17.69
C ILE A 298 -1.66 -9.43 -17.69
N LEU A 299 -2.00 -10.12 -16.60
CA LEU A 299 -1.67 -11.52 -16.38
C LEU A 299 -2.83 -12.48 -16.71
N GLY A 300 -4.04 -11.94 -16.90
CA GLY A 300 -5.27 -12.71 -17.10
C GLY A 300 -5.92 -13.23 -15.81
N PRO A 301 -7.15 -13.76 -15.90
CA PRO A 301 -7.98 -14.08 -14.73
C PRO A 301 -7.40 -15.21 -13.88
N LYS A 302 -6.80 -16.24 -14.50
CA LYS A 302 -6.25 -17.39 -13.78
C LYS A 302 -5.10 -17.00 -12.85
N LYS A 303 -4.11 -16.25 -13.36
CA LYS A 303 -2.97 -15.76 -12.58
C LYS A 303 -3.41 -14.78 -11.49
N THR A 304 -4.37 -13.93 -11.81
CA THR A 304 -4.90 -12.94 -10.86
C THR A 304 -5.64 -13.58 -9.71
N LEU A 305 -6.55 -14.52 -9.97
CA LEU A 305 -7.27 -15.25 -8.92
C LEU A 305 -6.31 -16.07 -8.05
N THR A 306 -5.27 -16.64 -8.65
CA THR A 306 -4.23 -17.36 -7.90
C THR A 306 -3.48 -16.41 -6.97
N PHE A 307 -3.07 -15.24 -7.46
CA PHE A 307 -2.39 -14.24 -6.66
C PHE A 307 -3.25 -13.75 -5.49
N ILE A 308 -4.53 -13.43 -5.76
CA ILE A 308 -5.49 -13.02 -4.72
C ILE A 308 -5.64 -14.11 -3.67
N GLY A 309 -5.86 -15.36 -4.11
CA GLY A 309 -6.00 -16.50 -3.20
C GLY A 309 -4.76 -16.72 -2.34
N LEU A 310 -3.57 -16.63 -2.92
CA LEU A 310 -2.30 -16.76 -2.19
C LEU A 310 -2.15 -15.67 -1.12
N VAL A 311 -2.44 -14.41 -1.44
CA VAL A 311 -2.36 -13.33 -0.45
C VAL A 311 -3.37 -13.53 0.67
N VAL A 312 -4.63 -13.86 0.36
CA VAL A 312 -5.69 -14.07 1.37
C VAL A 312 -5.32 -15.23 2.30
N VAL A 313 -4.87 -16.36 1.74
CA VAL A 313 -4.42 -17.52 2.52
C VAL A 313 -3.21 -17.18 3.39
N MET A 314 -2.20 -16.53 2.83
CA MET A 314 -0.99 -16.15 3.58
C MET A 314 -1.30 -15.15 4.71
N ALA A 315 -2.15 -14.16 4.46
CA ALA A 315 -2.63 -13.21 5.45
C ALA A 315 -3.40 -13.90 6.58
N THR A 316 -4.28 -14.84 6.22
CA THR A 316 -5.06 -15.63 7.18
C THR A 316 -4.14 -16.46 8.08
N VAL A 317 -3.22 -17.23 7.49
CA VAL A 317 -2.29 -18.09 8.23
C VAL A 317 -1.36 -17.27 9.12
N SER A 318 -0.84 -16.15 8.62
CA SER A 318 0.05 -15.28 9.40
C SER A 318 -0.67 -14.62 10.56
N GLY A 319 -1.92 -14.18 10.35
CA GLY A 319 -2.76 -13.64 11.41
C GLY A 319 -3.10 -14.69 12.47
N MET A 320 -3.44 -15.92 12.08
CA MET A 320 -3.65 -17.03 13.01
C MET A 320 -2.38 -17.32 13.84
N GLY A 321 -1.23 -17.41 13.18
CA GLY A 321 0.05 -17.65 13.83
C GLY A 321 0.43 -16.54 14.82
N PHE A 322 0.22 -15.28 14.44
CA PHE A 322 0.45 -14.15 15.35
C PHE A 322 -0.55 -14.11 16.51
N GLY A 323 -1.84 -14.35 16.23
CA GLY A 323 -2.88 -14.40 17.26
C GLY A 323 -2.57 -15.46 18.31
N TRP A 324 -2.04 -16.62 17.91
CA TRP A 324 -1.62 -17.67 18.85
C TRP A 324 -0.41 -17.30 19.71
N VAL A 325 0.52 -16.48 19.19
CA VAL A 325 1.70 -16.04 19.94
C VAL A 325 1.39 -14.83 20.84
N ALA A 326 0.39 -14.02 20.46
CA ALA A 326 0.03 -12.78 21.12
C ALA A 326 -1.12 -12.91 22.15
N SER A 327 -1.81 -14.06 22.18
CA SER A 327 -2.83 -14.42 23.18
C SER A 327 -2.21 -15.09 24.40
#